data_AF-A0AA95SPW5-F1
#
_entry.id   AF-A0AA95SPW5-F1
#
_cell.length_a   1.000
_cell.length_b   1.000
_cell.length_c   1.000
_cell.angle_alpha   90.00
_cell.angle_beta   90.00
_cell.angle_gamma   90.00
#
_symmetry.space_group_name_H-M   'P 1'
#
loop_
_entity.id
_entity.type
_entity.pdbx_description
1 polymer ?
#
loop_
_entity_poly.entity_id
_entity_poly.type
_entity_poly.pdbx_seq_one_letter_code
_entity_poly.pdbx_strand_id
1 'polypeptide(L)'
;MSTHDLTRLASNASPPTDAGSQANELDALLETAATQIAGNLFRHDPPRSGEIERAIDFIEDELMRPGAPVAPAAPGAALWSTAPALQAWAAVSGPTLTVELVEQWFQRLALAAHGQTGALQGLPPGGEAAASLLVLREFMHHRGHAAITVAAARKTLVAPPPSA
;
A
#
# COMPACT_ATOMS: atom_id res chain seq x y z
N MET A 1 17.67 15.99 -42.51
CA MET A 1 16.60 16.85 -41.96
C MET A 1 15.33 15.99 -41.97
N SER A 2 15.10 15.15 -40.96
CA SER A 2 14.64 15.41 -39.59
C SER A 2 13.13 15.67 -39.48
N THR A 3 12.54 14.97 -38.51
CA THR A 3 11.25 15.15 -37.80
C THR A 3 10.03 14.35 -38.30
N HIS A 4 9.37 13.73 -37.30
CA HIS A 4 8.14 12.91 -37.30
C HIS A 4 8.37 11.40 -37.42
N ASP A 5 8.60 10.73 -36.29
CA ASP A 5 7.53 10.03 -35.55
C ASP A 5 8.14 9.29 -34.34
N LEU A 6 8.07 9.89 -33.14
CA LEU A 6 8.52 9.29 -31.88
C LEU A 6 7.36 9.20 -30.87
N THR A 7 6.12 9.10 -31.35
CA THR A 7 4.94 9.08 -30.47
C THR A 7 4.06 7.89 -30.79
N ARG A 8 4.50 6.67 -30.41
CA ARG A 8 3.65 5.51 -30.06
C ARG A 8 4.51 4.27 -29.80
N LEU A 9 5.03 4.16 -28.58
CA LEU A 9 5.52 2.87 -28.06
C LEU A 9 5.30 2.77 -26.55
N ALA A 10 4.10 3.14 -26.10
CA ALA A 10 3.61 2.84 -24.77
C ALA A 10 2.16 2.36 -24.88
N SER A 11 1.97 1.15 -25.42
CA SER A 11 0.70 0.42 -25.31
C SER A 11 0.94 -1.06 -25.65
N ASN A 12 0.48 -1.94 -24.76
CA ASN A 12 0.44 -3.41 -24.85
C ASN A 12 1.65 -4.23 -24.39
N ALA A 13 2.34 -3.83 -23.32
CA ALA A 13 2.83 -4.86 -22.40
C ALA A 13 1.66 -5.26 -21.50
N SER A 14 1.13 -6.47 -21.66
CA SER A 14 0.35 -7.06 -20.57
C SER A 14 1.26 -7.05 -19.33
N PRO A 15 0.80 -6.61 -18.15
CA PRO A 15 1.62 -6.74 -16.96
C PRO A 15 2.04 -8.22 -16.85
N PRO A 16 3.29 -8.50 -16.46
CA PRO A 16 3.67 -9.88 -16.20
C PRO A 16 2.64 -10.44 -15.19
N THR A 17 2.18 -11.67 -15.44
CA THR A 17 1.04 -12.30 -14.75
C THR A 17 1.20 -12.29 -13.22
N ASP A 18 2.43 -12.13 -12.73
CA ASP A 18 2.82 -11.96 -11.33
C ASP A 18 2.46 -10.56 -10.77
N ALA A 19 2.76 -9.47 -11.47
CA ALA A 19 2.52 -8.10 -11.00
C ALA A 19 1.02 -7.80 -10.88
N GLY A 20 0.21 -8.28 -11.82
CA GLY A 20 -1.25 -8.18 -11.72
C GLY A 20 -1.81 -8.97 -10.54
N SER A 21 -1.25 -10.16 -10.26
CA SER A 21 -1.67 -11.00 -9.13
C SER A 21 -1.27 -10.39 -7.79
N GLN A 22 -0.06 -9.84 -7.69
CA GLN A 22 0.45 -9.19 -6.49
C GLN A 22 -0.24 -7.85 -6.21
N ALA A 23 -0.64 -7.11 -7.24
CA ALA A 23 -1.43 -5.89 -7.06
C ALA A 23 -2.79 -6.21 -6.44
N ASN A 24 -3.46 -7.26 -6.94
CA ASN A 24 -4.72 -7.73 -6.37
C ASN A 24 -4.55 -8.27 -4.95
N GLU A 25 -3.45 -8.97 -4.66
CA GLU A 25 -3.11 -9.45 -3.33
C GLU A 25 -2.93 -8.28 -2.34
N LEU A 26 -2.14 -7.27 -2.71
CA LEU A 26 -1.95 -6.06 -1.88
C LEU A 26 -3.28 -5.35 -1.62
N ASP A 27 -4.08 -5.12 -2.67
CA ASP A 27 -5.37 -4.43 -2.53
C ASP A 27 -6.32 -5.24 -1.63
N ALA A 28 -6.32 -6.58 -1.73
CA ALA A 28 -7.12 -7.46 -0.86
C ALA A 28 -6.63 -7.46 0.61
N LEU A 29 -5.31 -7.47 0.85
CA LEU A 29 -4.75 -7.37 2.20
C LEU A 29 -5.06 -6.01 2.84
N LEU A 30 -4.99 -4.93 2.05
CA LEU A 30 -5.36 -3.60 2.54
C LEU A 30 -6.85 -3.49 2.87
N GLU A 31 -7.72 -4.17 2.13
CA GLU A 31 -9.16 -4.20 2.45
C GLU A 31 -9.47 -5.08 3.68
N THR A 32 -8.80 -6.22 3.82
CA THR A 32 -9.16 -7.23 4.83
C THR A 32 -8.28 -7.19 6.07
N ALA A 33 -6.96 -7.30 5.92
CA ALA A 33 -6.02 -7.36 7.02
C ALA A 33 -5.94 -6.00 7.74
N ALA A 34 -5.90 -4.88 7.01
CA ALA A 34 -5.83 -3.56 7.66
C ALA A 34 -7.09 -3.28 8.50
N THR A 35 -8.27 -3.63 8.01
CA THR A 35 -9.52 -3.52 8.78
C THR A 35 -9.52 -4.41 10.02
N GLN A 36 -9.03 -5.64 9.91
CA GLN A 36 -8.92 -6.55 11.07
C GLN A 36 -7.92 -6.05 12.11
N ILE A 37 -6.75 -5.58 11.70
CA ILE A 37 -5.74 -5.00 12.59
C ILE A 37 -6.33 -3.80 13.32
N ALA A 38 -6.89 -2.84 12.58
CA ALA A 38 -7.43 -1.61 13.15
C ALA A 38 -8.61 -1.87 14.10
N GLY A 39 -9.51 -2.79 13.75
CA GLY A 39 -10.71 -3.08 14.54
C GLY A 39 -10.48 -3.99 15.74
N ASN A 40 -9.51 -4.91 15.65
CA ASN A 40 -9.38 -6.00 16.63
C ASN A 40 -8.08 -5.98 17.43
N LEU A 41 -6.99 -5.45 16.88
CA LEU A 41 -5.67 -5.47 17.51
C LEU A 41 -5.28 -4.13 18.12
N PHE A 42 -5.71 -3.02 17.53
CA PHE A 42 -5.43 -1.69 18.05
C PHE A 42 -6.48 -1.24 19.06
N ARG A 43 -6.05 -0.97 20.29
CA ARG A 43 -6.89 -0.39 21.36
C ARG A 43 -6.48 1.04 21.71
N HIS A 44 -5.38 1.52 21.15
CA HIS A 44 -4.86 2.86 21.36
C HIS A 44 -4.64 3.58 20.02
N ASP A 45 -4.68 4.91 20.09
CA ASP A 45 -4.34 5.79 18.98
C ASP A 45 -3.32 6.84 19.46
N PRO A 46 -2.05 6.76 19.05
CA PRO A 46 -1.46 5.72 18.21
C PRO A 46 -1.39 4.34 18.92
N PRO A 47 -1.28 3.23 18.17
CA PRO A 47 -1.09 1.92 18.76
C PRO A 47 0.21 1.85 19.56
N ARG A 48 0.21 1.09 20.67
CA ARG A 48 1.39 0.85 21.51
C ARG A 48 2.30 -0.22 20.89
N SER A 49 3.56 -0.31 21.33
CA SER A 49 4.51 -1.22 20.66
C SER A 49 4.04 -2.67 20.66
N GLY A 50 3.48 -3.17 21.77
CA GLY A 50 2.93 -4.53 21.80
C GLY A 50 1.70 -4.73 20.89
N GLU A 51 0.96 -3.69 20.53
CA GLU A 51 -0.14 -3.78 19.55
C GLU A 51 0.42 -3.78 18.12
N ILE A 52 1.48 -3.02 17.86
CA ILE A 52 2.23 -3.03 16.60
C ILE A 52 2.87 -4.39 16.36
N GLU A 53 3.56 -4.95 17.36
CA GLU A 53 4.19 -6.29 17.29
C GLU A 53 3.16 -7.36 16.92
N ARG A 54 2.00 -7.39 17.62
CA ARG A 54 0.91 -8.33 17.29
C ARG A 54 0.33 -8.13 15.89
N ALA A 55 0.27 -6.88 15.43
CA ALA A 55 -0.21 -6.58 14.09
C ALA A 55 0.78 -7.03 13.01
N ILE A 56 2.09 -6.92 13.27
CA ILE A 56 3.16 -7.45 12.41
C ILE A 56 3.06 -8.97 12.37
N ASP A 57 3.04 -9.66 13.52
CA ASP A 57 2.89 -11.12 13.57
C ASP A 57 1.68 -11.60 12.76
N PHE A 58 0.54 -10.91 12.90
CA PHE A 58 -0.68 -11.23 12.16
C PHE A 58 -0.51 -11.09 10.64
N ILE A 59 0.04 -9.98 10.14
CA ILE A 59 0.19 -9.80 8.69
C ILE A 59 1.30 -10.69 8.11
N GLU A 60 2.36 -10.97 8.87
CA GLU A 60 3.39 -11.94 8.47
C GLU A 60 2.77 -13.34 8.26
N ASP A 61 1.91 -13.78 9.18
CA ASP A 61 1.17 -15.04 9.05
C ASP A 61 0.27 -15.05 7.81
N GLU A 62 -0.42 -13.95 7.50
CA GLU A 62 -1.23 -13.83 6.28
C GLU A 62 -0.38 -13.91 5.01
N LEU A 63 0.79 -13.24 4.98
CA LEU A 63 1.70 -13.24 3.84
C LEU A 63 2.38 -14.59 3.60
N MET A 64 2.58 -15.37 4.67
CA MET A 64 3.20 -16.71 4.64
C MET A 64 2.17 -17.85 4.55
N ARG A 65 0.86 -17.54 4.56
CA ARG A 65 -0.19 -18.55 4.54
C ARG A 65 -0.02 -19.52 3.36
N PRO A 66 -0.21 -20.84 3.57
CA PRO A 66 -0.18 -21.81 2.48
C PRO A 66 -1.13 -21.42 1.34
N GLY A 67 -0.59 -21.35 0.11
CA GLY A 67 -1.33 -20.92 -1.07
C GLY A 67 -1.29 -19.42 -1.37
N ALA A 68 -0.66 -18.60 -0.51
CA ALA A 68 -0.34 -17.22 -0.84
C ALA A 68 0.67 -17.15 -2.01
N PRO A 69 0.57 -16.17 -2.92
CA PRO A 69 1.57 -15.97 -3.97
C PRO A 69 2.94 -15.66 -3.38
N VAL A 70 3.93 -16.54 -3.52
CA VAL A 70 5.28 -16.35 -2.91
C VAL A 70 6.31 -15.78 -3.90
N ALA A 71 5.93 -15.52 -5.15
CA ALA A 71 6.88 -15.06 -6.16
C ALA A 71 7.46 -13.68 -5.76
N PRO A 72 8.78 -13.53 -5.64
CA PRO A 72 9.38 -12.23 -5.39
C PRO A 72 9.15 -11.32 -6.60
N ALA A 73 9.16 -10.01 -6.37
CA ALA A 73 9.11 -9.01 -7.42
C ALA A 73 10.27 -9.20 -8.39
N ALA A 74 9.98 -9.07 -9.70
CA ALA A 74 11.05 -8.96 -10.67
C ALA A 74 11.89 -7.70 -10.39
N PRO A 75 13.22 -7.73 -10.56
CA PRO A 75 14.07 -6.56 -10.32
C PRO A 75 13.57 -5.33 -11.09
N GLY A 76 13.27 -4.25 -10.37
CA GLY A 76 12.76 -3.01 -10.96
C GLY A 76 11.28 -3.02 -11.36
N ALA A 77 10.52 -4.05 -10.99
CA ALA A 77 9.08 -4.08 -11.21
C ALA A 77 8.39 -2.97 -10.41
N ALA A 78 7.65 -2.11 -11.10
CA ALA A 78 6.73 -1.18 -10.47
C ALA A 78 5.40 -1.91 -10.24
N LEU A 79 4.89 -1.86 -9.01
CA LEU A 79 3.56 -2.36 -8.67
C LEU A 79 2.58 -1.19 -8.59
N TRP A 80 1.38 -1.36 -9.13
CA TRP A 80 0.31 -0.36 -9.02
C TRP A 80 -0.79 -0.83 -8.08
N SER A 81 -1.22 0.05 -7.18
CA SER A 81 -2.33 -0.22 -6.27
C SER A 81 -3.43 0.83 -6.48
N THR A 82 -4.68 0.41 -6.38
CA THR A 82 -5.85 1.31 -6.38
C THR A 82 -6.53 1.39 -5.02
N ALA A 83 -5.99 0.70 -4.01
CA ALA A 83 -6.57 0.61 -2.69
C ALA A 83 -6.83 2.00 -2.07
N PRO A 84 -8.06 2.28 -1.61
CA PRO A 84 -8.38 3.54 -0.94
C PRO A 84 -7.49 3.83 0.27
N ALA A 85 -7.06 2.79 1.00
CA ALA A 85 -6.20 2.90 2.17
C ALA A 85 -4.85 3.58 1.87
N LEU A 86 -4.31 3.46 0.64
CA LEU A 86 -3.05 4.10 0.26
C LEU A 86 -3.21 5.54 -0.22
N GLN A 87 -4.42 6.01 -0.49
CA GLN A 87 -4.65 7.35 -1.03
C GLN A 87 -4.24 8.45 -0.03
N ALA A 88 -4.45 8.23 1.27
CA ALA A 88 -4.03 9.17 2.31
C ALA A 88 -2.50 9.29 2.40
N TRP A 89 -1.79 8.16 2.24
CA TRP A 89 -0.33 8.13 2.19
C TRP A 89 0.20 8.79 0.91
N ALA A 90 -0.42 8.51 -0.23
CA ALA A 90 -0.07 9.18 -1.49
C ALA A 90 -0.32 10.71 -1.45
N ALA A 91 -1.31 11.17 -0.70
CA ALA A 91 -1.59 12.59 -0.55
C ALA A 91 -0.47 13.35 0.21
N VAL A 92 0.27 12.67 1.10
CA VAL A 92 1.34 13.31 1.89
C VAL A 92 2.72 13.23 1.22
N SER A 93 2.98 12.25 0.36
CA SER A 93 4.30 12.06 -0.29
C SER A 93 4.30 12.15 -1.82
N GLY A 94 3.13 12.15 -2.43
CA GLY A 94 2.98 11.86 -3.86
C GLY A 94 2.69 10.36 -4.12
N PRO A 95 2.36 10.02 -5.37
CA PRO A 95 1.80 8.71 -5.72
C PRO A 95 2.80 7.55 -5.64
N THR A 96 4.11 7.81 -5.63
CA THR A 96 5.13 6.77 -5.54
C THR A 96 5.57 6.60 -4.09
N LEU A 97 5.29 5.43 -3.52
CA LEU A 97 5.66 5.05 -2.15
C LEU A 97 6.87 4.11 -2.24
N THR A 98 8.05 4.60 -1.86
CA THR A 98 9.27 3.76 -1.81
C THR A 98 9.38 3.05 -0.48
N VAL A 99 10.11 1.92 -0.45
CA VAL A 99 10.33 1.17 0.80
C VAL A 99 11.01 2.04 1.86
N GLU A 100 11.96 2.88 1.47
CA GLU A 100 12.65 3.79 2.40
C GLU A 100 11.71 4.82 3.01
N LEU A 101 10.73 5.31 2.24
CA LEU A 101 9.72 6.24 2.74
C LEU A 101 8.77 5.54 3.73
N VAL A 102 8.34 4.32 3.39
CA VAL A 102 7.50 3.49 4.26
C VAL A 102 8.21 3.18 5.57
N GLU A 103 9.50 2.84 5.54
CA GLU A 103 10.29 2.62 6.76
C GLU A 103 10.45 3.87 7.62
N GLN A 104 10.61 5.05 7.00
CA GLN A 104 10.64 6.30 7.75
C GLN A 104 9.30 6.57 8.47
N TRP A 105 8.17 6.26 7.84
CA TRP A 105 6.86 6.36 8.49
C TRP A 105 6.69 5.35 9.60
N PHE A 106 7.16 4.11 9.40
CA PHE A 106 7.15 3.08 10.44
C PHE A 106 7.99 3.49 11.66
N GLN A 107 9.19 4.04 11.45
CA GLN A 107 10.02 4.57 12.54
C GLN A 107 9.29 5.66 13.33
N ARG A 108 8.55 6.55 12.65
CA ARG A 108 7.73 7.58 13.30
C ARG A 108 6.57 6.99 14.09
N LEU A 109 5.93 5.93 13.58
CA LEU A 109 4.92 5.17 14.32
C LEU A 109 5.52 4.52 15.57
N ALA A 110 6.70 3.91 15.47
CA ALA A 110 7.39 3.32 16.62
C ALA A 110 7.73 4.36 17.70
N LEU A 111 8.24 5.53 17.30
CA LEU A 111 8.49 6.64 18.24
C LEU A 111 7.19 7.07 18.96
N ALA A 112 6.09 7.18 18.22
CA ALA A 112 4.79 7.53 18.78
C ALA A 112 4.27 6.44 19.76
N ALA A 113 4.49 5.17 19.43
CA ALA A 113 4.14 4.02 20.27
C ALA A 113 4.93 3.99 21.60
N HIS A 114 6.11 4.62 21.63
CA HIS A 114 6.90 4.86 22.84
C HIS A 114 6.56 6.17 23.58
N GLY A 115 5.48 6.86 23.16
CA GLY A 115 4.97 8.06 23.84
C GLY A 115 5.59 9.37 23.36
N GLN A 116 6.31 9.38 22.23
CA GLN A 116 6.82 10.64 21.68
C GLN A 116 5.71 11.46 21.05
N THR A 117 5.31 12.53 21.73
CA THR A 117 4.30 13.48 21.25
C THR A 117 4.72 14.11 19.93
N GLY A 118 3.79 14.16 18.96
CA GLY A 118 4.01 14.82 17.67
C GLY A 118 4.83 14.00 16.67
N ALA A 119 5.30 12.79 17.01
CA ALA A 119 6.05 11.95 16.07
C ALA A 119 5.29 11.67 14.76
N LEU A 120 3.95 11.57 14.82
CA LEU A 120 3.07 11.36 13.66
C LEU A 120 2.58 12.66 12.98
N GLN A 121 3.05 13.84 13.38
CA GLN A 121 2.56 15.10 12.82
C GLN A 121 2.72 15.15 11.29
N GLY A 122 1.63 15.42 10.57
CA GLY A 122 1.63 15.48 9.11
C GLY A 122 1.57 14.12 8.41
N LEU A 123 1.39 13.03 9.15
CA LEU A 123 1.04 11.71 8.60
C LEU A 123 -0.47 11.47 8.71
N PRO A 124 -1.04 10.57 7.88
CA PRO A 124 -2.41 10.11 8.03
C PRO A 124 -2.69 9.62 9.47
N PRO A 125 -3.72 10.15 10.15
CA PRO A 125 -4.02 9.81 11.53
C PRO A 125 -4.88 8.54 11.66
N GLY A 126 -4.93 7.98 12.87
CA GLY A 126 -5.87 6.92 13.24
C GLY A 126 -5.36 5.50 13.00
N GLY A 127 -6.06 4.54 13.61
CA GLY A 127 -5.72 3.12 13.58
C GLY A 127 -5.74 2.50 12.17
N GLU A 128 -6.65 2.91 11.30
CA GLU A 128 -6.71 2.43 9.90
C GLU A 128 -5.47 2.85 9.10
N ALA A 129 -5.03 4.10 9.28
CA ALA A 129 -3.79 4.57 8.68
C ALA A 129 -2.59 3.75 9.19
N ALA A 130 -2.45 3.61 10.51
CA ALA A 130 -1.39 2.80 11.10
C ALA A 130 -1.41 1.34 10.61
N ALA A 131 -2.59 0.73 10.48
CA ALA A 131 -2.75 -0.64 10.00
C ALA A 131 -2.35 -0.77 8.53
N SER A 132 -2.81 0.15 7.68
CA SER A 132 -2.43 0.17 6.25
C SER A 132 -0.93 0.36 6.04
N LEU A 133 -0.27 1.13 6.91
CA LEU A 133 1.18 1.30 6.90
C LEU A 133 1.89 -0.03 7.21
N LEU A 134 1.45 -0.77 8.23
CA LEU A 134 2.03 -2.08 8.57
C LEU A 134 1.81 -3.10 7.45
N VAL A 135 0.61 -3.15 6.87
CA VAL A 135 0.32 -4.04 5.73
C VAL A 135 1.22 -3.73 4.54
N LEU A 136 1.33 -2.44 4.18
CA LEU A 136 2.18 -1.99 3.08
C LEU A 136 3.65 -2.37 3.32
N ARG A 137 4.15 -2.11 4.52
CA ARG A 137 5.52 -2.42 4.95
C ARG A 137 5.83 -3.89 4.78
N GLU A 138 5.06 -4.77 5.43
CA GLU A 138 5.36 -6.21 5.39
C GLU A 138 5.19 -6.77 3.98
N PHE A 139 4.20 -6.30 3.23
CA PHE A 139 4.06 -6.70 1.84
C PHE A 139 5.29 -6.33 1.00
N MET A 140 5.78 -5.08 1.09
CA MET A 140 6.96 -4.63 0.34
C MET A 140 8.20 -5.44 0.70
N HIS A 141 8.40 -5.76 1.99
CA HIS A 141 9.53 -6.56 2.45
C HIS A 141 9.47 -8.02 1.99
N HIS A 142 8.32 -8.68 2.20
CA HIS A 142 8.17 -10.10 1.88
C HIS A 142 8.08 -10.38 0.38
N ARG A 143 7.56 -9.42 -0.41
CA ARG A 143 7.46 -9.55 -1.86
C ARG A 143 8.63 -8.88 -2.59
N GLY A 144 9.46 -8.08 -1.92
CA GLY A 144 10.67 -7.48 -2.51
C GLY A 144 10.43 -6.29 -3.42
N HIS A 145 9.35 -5.52 -3.20
CA HIS A 145 9.08 -4.31 -3.99
C HIS A 145 9.81 -3.10 -3.41
N ALA A 146 10.64 -2.46 -4.23
CA ALA A 146 11.32 -1.21 -3.86
C ALA A 146 10.37 0.00 -3.88
N ALA A 147 9.31 -0.05 -4.69
CA ALA A 147 8.31 1.01 -4.77
C ALA A 147 6.94 0.52 -5.25
N ILE A 148 5.89 1.17 -4.76
CA ILE A 148 4.50 0.99 -5.21
C ILE A 148 3.97 2.34 -5.72
N THR A 149 3.25 2.34 -6.83
CA THR A 149 2.58 3.53 -7.38
C THR A 149 1.09 3.46 -7.10
N VAL A 150 0.59 4.42 -6.32
CA VAL A 150 -0.84 4.60 -6.05
C VAL A 150 -1.50 5.24 -7.27
N ALA A 151 -2.38 4.50 -7.92
CA ALA A 151 -3.20 4.99 -9.00
C ALA A 151 -4.49 5.62 -8.45
N ALA A 152 -4.98 6.67 -9.10
CA ALA A 152 -6.29 7.20 -8.81
C ALA A 152 -7.35 6.12 -9.10
N ALA A 153 -8.29 5.92 -8.17
CA ALA A 153 -9.44 5.06 -8.41
C ALA A 153 -10.16 5.53 -9.68
N ARG A 154 -10.42 4.60 -10.61
CA ARG A 154 -11.16 4.91 -11.83
C ARG A 154 -12.57 5.37 -11.45
N LYS A 155 -12.90 6.65 -11.67
CA LYS A 155 -14.28 7.11 -11.58
C LYS A 155 -15.08 6.46 -12.73
N THR A 156 -15.97 5.53 -12.42
CA THR A 156 -16.95 5.04 -13.39
C THR A 156 -17.87 6.22 -13.72
N LEU A 157 -17.72 6.81 -14.91
CA LEU A 157 -18.65 7.82 -15.40
C LEU A 157 -19.96 7.09 -15.71
N VAL A 158 -20.92 7.09 -14.79
CA VAL A 158 -22.31 6.74 -15.11
C VAL A 158 -22.78 7.77 -16.12
N ALA A 159 -22.99 7.32 -17.36
CA ALA A 159 -23.64 8.15 -18.37
C ALA A 159 -25.06 8.51 -17.88
N PRO A 160 -25.49 9.78 -17.98
CA PRO A 160 -26.86 10.13 -17.66
C PRO A 160 -27.83 9.35 -18.56
N PRO A 161 -29.00 8.93 -18.06
CA PRO A 161 -29.98 8.22 -18.89
C PRO A 161 -30.39 9.10 -20.08
N PRO A 162 -30.67 8.50 -21.26
CA PRO A 162 -31.09 9.27 -22.42
C PRO A 162 -32.39 10.01 -22.08
N SER A 163 -32.41 11.32 -22.34
CA SER A 163 -33.63 12.13 -22.26
C SER A 163 -34.69 11.54 -23.19
N ALA A 164 -35.87 11.26 -22.64
CA ALA A 164 -37.06 10.87 -23.38
C ALA A 164 -37.60 12.01 -24.26
#